data_AF-A0A4R9C147-F1
#
_entry.id   AF-A0A4R9C147-F1
#
_cell.length_a   1.000
_cell.length_b   1.000
_cell.length_c   1.000
_cell.angle_alpha   90.00
_cell.angle_beta   90.00
_cell.angle_gamma   90.00
#
_symmetry.space_group_name_H-M   'P 1'
#
loop_
_entity.id
_entity.type
_entity.pdbx_description
1 polymer ?
#
loop_
_entity_poly.entity_id
_entity_poly.type
_entity_poly.pdbx_seq_one_letter_code
_entity_poly.pdbx_strand_id
1 'polypeptide(L)'
;ALMGLAKLLLKPLEGIERPALVTVLPHQQKGKTVVLDLGANVDCDSTMLVQFAIMGSVLAEEVVEIPNPRVALLNIGEEEVKGLDSIRDASAVLKTIPSINYIGYLEANELLTGKTDVLVCDGFTGNVTLKT
;
A
#
# COMPACT_ATOMS: atom_id res chain seq x y z
N ALA A 1 11.54 -12.18 13.30
CA ALA A 1 12.31 -13.42 13.02
C ALA A 1 12.06 -13.94 11.60
N LEU A 2 10.82 -14.29 11.23
CA LEU A 2 10.51 -14.89 9.92
C LEU A 2 10.88 -14.01 8.71
N MET A 3 10.57 -12.71 8.76
CA MET A 3 10.88 -11.79 7.67
C MET A 3 12.39 -11.64 7.39
N GLY A 4 13.20 -11.59 8.45
CA GLY A 4 14.67 -11.55 8.32
C GLY A 4 15.21 -12.82 7.69
N LEU A 5 14.68 -13.99 8.07
CA LEU A 5 15.04 -15.27 7.48
C LEU A 5 14.66 -15.35 6.00
N ALA A 6 13.45 -14.91 5.64
CA ALA A 6 13.00 -14.87 4.25
C ALA A 6 13.89 -13.97 3.38
N LYS A 7 14.28 -12.78 3.87
CA LYS A 7 15.19 -11.89 3.14
C LYS A 7 16.56 -12.53 2.89
N LEU A 8 17.06 -13.33 3.82
CA LEU A 8 18.34 -14.03 3.68
C LEU A 8 18.26 -15.25 2.74
N LEU A 9 17.20 -16.04 2.84
CA LEU A 9 17.09 -17.31 2.12
C LEU A 9 16.47 -17.17 0.73
N LEU A 10 15.39 -16.40 0.60
CA LEU A 10 14.65 -16.26 -0.65
C LEU A 10 15.15 -15.09 -1.50
N LYS A 11 15.63 -14.04 -0.84
CA LYS A 11 16.02 -12.74 -1.41
C LYS A 11 14.84 -11.98 -2.05
N PRO A 12 14.89 -10.64 -2.09
CA PRO A 12 13.89 -9.85 -2.82
C PRO A 12 13.96 -10.07 -4.33
N LEU A 13 12.87 -9.74 -5.03
CA LEU A 13 12.88 -9.57 -6.48
C LEU A 13 13.86 -8.45 -6.87
N GLU A 14 14.43 -8.56 -8.07
CA GLU A 14 15.32 -7.52 -8.60
C GLU A 14 14.59 -6.18 -8.67
N GLY A 15 15.24 -5.12 -8.17
CA GLY A 15 14.65 -3.78 -8.08
C GLY A 15 13.78 -3.53 -6.84
N ILE A 16 13.41 -4.55 -6.05
CA ILE A 16 12.68 -4.37 -4.79
C ILE A 16 13.65 -4.29 -3.62
N GLU A 17 13.70 -3.14 -2.95
CA GLU A 17 14.69 -2.93 -1.87
C GLU A 17 14.31 -3.65 -0.59
N ARG A 18 13.02 -3.65 -0.25
CA ARG A 18 12.50 -4.20 1.00
C ARG A 18 11.15 -4.89 0.80
N PRO A 19 10.89 -6.00 1.51
CA PRO A 19 9.57 -6.61 1.53
C PRO A 19 8.59 -5.75 2.33
N ALA A 20 7.30 -5.90 2.05
CA ALA A 20 6.21 -5.35 2.87
C ALA A 20 5.43 -6.47 3.55
N LEU A 21 4.91 -6.21 4.75
CA LEU A 21 3.86 -7.05 5.33
C LEU A 21 2.51 -6.63 4.75
N VAL A 22 1.77 -7.62 4.27
CA VAL A 22 0.49 -7.43 3.58
C VAL A 22 -0.60 -8.18 4.35
N THR A 23 -1.79 -7.61 4.39
CA THR A 23 -3.01 -8.33 4.79
C THR A 23 -4.16 -8.01 3.82
N VAL A 24 -5.21 -8.80 3.87
CA VAL A 24 -6.43 -8.60 3.11
C VAL A 24 -7.59 -8.45 4.08
N LEU A 25 -8.22 -7.27 4.09
CA LEU A 25 -9.34 -6.94 4.98
C LEU A 25 -10.66 -6.97 4.22
N PRO A 26 -11.76 -7.46 4.83
CA PRO A 26 -13.09 -7.27 4.26
C PRO A 26 -13.52 -5.80 4.39
N HIS A 27 -14.34 -5.32 3.46
CA HIS A 27 -14.93 -3.98 3.54
C HIS A 27 -16.46 -4.01 3.41
N GLN A 28 -17.11 -2.88 3.73
CA GLN A 28 -18.57 -2.74 3.83
C GLN A 28 -19.33 -3.12 2.55
N GLN A 29 -18.72 -2.91 1.37
CA GLN A 29 -19.28 -3.33 0.08
C GLN A 29 -19.17 -4.85 -0.21
N LYS A 30 -18.90 -5.69 0.81
CA LYS A 30 -18.71 -7.15 0.69
C LYS A 30 -17.53 -7.59 -0.20
N GLY A 31 -16.57 -6.70 -0.41
CA GLY A 31 -15.31 -7.01 -1.10
C GLY A 31 -14.13 -7.04 -0.15
N LYS A 32 -12.92 -6.92 -0.71
CA LYS A 32 -11.65 -7.04 0.01
C LYS A 32 -10.72 -5.88 -0.35
N THR A 33 -9.97 -5.39 0.62
CA THR A 33 -8.91 -4.40 0.44
C THR A 33 -7.58 -5.00 0.88
N VAL A 34 -6.58 -4.97 -0.01
CA VAL A 34 -5.20 -5.30 0.30
C VAL A 34 -4.56 -4.10 1.01
N VAL A 35 -3.91 -4.32 2.15
CA VAL A 35 -3.25 -3.26 2.92
C VAL A 35 -1.78 -3.60 3.11
N LEU A 36 -0.93 -2.60 2.88
CA LEU A 36 0.53 -2.70 3.03
C LEU A 36 1.13 -1.31 3.28
N ASP A 37 2.29 -1.14 3.89
CA ASP A 37 2.98 -2.09 4.76
C ASP A 37 2.35 -2.07 6.17
N LEU A 38 2.49 -3.16 6.92
CA LEU A 38 1.89 -3.34 8.25
C LEU A 38 2.95 -3.53 9.36
N GLY A 39 4.20 -3.17 9.08
CA GLY A 39 5.29 -3.15 10.05
C GLY A 39 6.55 -3.89 9.63
N ALA A 40 6.73 -4.22 8.35
CA ALA A 40 8.04 -4.67 7.85
C ALA A 40 9.07 -3.52 7.92
N ASN A 41 8.63 -2.31 7.60
CA ASN A 41 9.45 -1.12 7.49
C ASN A 41 8.80 -0.01 8.30
N VAL A 42 9.47 0.42 9.38
CA VAL A 42 8.94 1.46 10.27
C VAL A 42 8.70 2.76 9.50
N ASP A 43 9.70 3.19 8.74
CA ASP A 43 9.63 4.34 7.84
C ASP A 43 9.85 3.88 6.40
N CYS A 44 9.10 4.48 5.48
CA CYS A 44 9.19 4.24 4.04
C CYS A 44 9.45 5.55 3.31
N ASP A 45 10.39 5.55 2.37
CA ASP A 45 10.54 6.66 1.43
C ASP A 45 9.53 6.57 0.27
N SER A 46 9.53 7.58 -0.59
CA SER A 46 8.61 7.64 -1.74
C SER A 46 8.81 6.49 -2.72
N THR A 47 10.04 6.06 -2.95
CA THR A 47 10.38 4.93 -3.83
C THR A 47 9.75 3.64 -3.31
N MET A 48 9.88 3.36 -2.01
CA MET A 48 9.27 2.21 -1.37
C MET A 48 7.75 2.23 -1.49
N LEU A 49 7.10 3.38 -1.25
CA LEU A 49 5.65 3.52 -1.38
C LEU A 49 5.17 3.25 -2.82
N VAL A 50 5.92 3.69 -3.83
CA VAL A 50 5.63 3.38 -5.24
C VAL A 50 5.77 1.89 -5.52
N GLN A 51 6.85 1.26 -5.05
CA GLN A 51 7.07 -0.19 -5.21
C GLN A 51 5.94 -1.00 -4.56
N PHE A 52 5.52 -0.57 -3.37
CA PHE A 52 4.40 -1.15 -2.63
C PHE A 52 3.10 -1.02 -3.40
N ALA A 53 2.77 0.17 -3.93
CA ALA A 53 1.59 0.35 -4.77
C ALA A 53 1.56 -0.58 -5.98
N ILE A 54 2.68 -0.76 -6.67
CA ILE A 54 2.79 -1.68 -7.81
C ILE A 54 2.60 -3.13 -7.36
N MET A 55 3.32 -3.57 -6.33
CA MET A 55 3.21 -4.93 -5.79
C MET A 55 1.80 -5.24 -5.28
N GLY A 56 1.18 -4.29 -4.57
CA GLY A 56 -0.17 -4.40 -4.05
C GLY A 56 -1.20 -4.51 -5.16
N SER A 57 -1.04 -3.73 -6.24
CA SER A 57 -1.86 -3.82 -7.45
C SER A 57 -1.81 -5.21 -8.07
N VAL A 58 -0.60 -5.75 -8.30
CA VAL A 58 -0.43 -7.09 -8.87
C VAL A 58 -1.00 -8.17 -7.94
N LEU A 59 -0.80 -8.05 -6.63
CA LEU A 59 -1.35 -9.02 -5.67
C LEU A 59 -2.88 -8.98 -5.61
N ALA A 60 -3.49 -7.79 -5.66
CA ALA A 60 -4.95 -7.65 -5.69
C ALA A 60 -5.54 -8.23 -6.99
N GLU A 61 -4.89 -8.00 -8.12
CA GLU A 61 -5.32 -8.53 -9.42
C GLU A 61 -5.19 -10.05 -9.49
N GLU A 62 -4.00 -10.60 -9.23
CA GLU A 62 -3.69 -12.00 -9.49
C GLU A 62 -4.11 -12.96 -8.37
N VAL A 63 -4.16 -12.50 -7.12
CA VAL A 63 -4.43 -13.35 -5.95
C VAL A 63 -5.80 -13.09 -5.35
N VAL A 64 -6.23 -11.83 -5.33
CA VAL A 64 -7.55 -11.43 -4.79
C VAL A 64 -8.62 -11.39 -5.89
N GLU A 65 -8.21 -11.55 -7.16
CA GLU A 65 -9.09 -11.60 -8.35
C GLU A 65 -9.88 -10.29 -8.55
N ILE A 66 -9.25 -9.14 -8.24
CA ILE A 66 -9.84 -7.81 -8.44
C ILE A 66 -9.26 -7.21 -9.73
N PRO A 67 -9.99 -7.21 -10.86
CA PRO A 67 -9.48 -6.67 -12.11
C PRO A 67 -9.30 -5.14 -12.01
N ASN A 68 -8.17 -4.63 -12.49
CA ASN A 68 -7.82 -3.20 -12.48
C ASN A 68 -8.01 -2.54 -11.09
N PRO A 69 -7.33 -3.04 -10.04
CA PRO A 69 -7.59 -2.67 -8.66
C PRO A 69 -7.27 -1.20 -8.40
N ARG A 70 -8.17 -0.49 -7.73
CA ARG A 70 -7.96 0.90 -7.32
C ARG A 70 -6.90 0.95 -6.23
N VAL A 71 -5.88 1.76 -6.42
CA VAL A 71 -4.76 1.92 -5.50
C VAL A 71 -4.80 3.31 -4.88
N ALA A 72 -4.70 3.38 -3.55
CA ALA A 72 -4.65 4.62 -2.80
C ALA A 72 -3.47 4.66 -1.84
N LEU A 73 -2.98 5.86 -1.54
CA LEU A 73 -2.03 6.11 -0.46
C LEU A 73 -2.77 6.58 0.79
N LEU A 74 -2.48 5.96 1.94
CA LEU A 74 -2.99 6.42 3.22
C LEU A 74 -2.38 7.79 3.54
N ASN A 75 -3.23 8.74 3.90
CA ASN A 75 -2.83 10.09 4.25
C ASN A 75 -3.68 10.65 5.40
N ILE A 76 -3.27 11.79 5.94
CA ILE A 76 -3.99 12.53 6.99
C ILE A 76 -5.15 13.39 6.43
N GLY A 77 -5.43 13.28 5.14
CA GLY A 77 -6.51 13.98 4.43
C GLY A 77 -6.45 13.73 2.93
N GLU A 78 -7.58 13.96 2.25
CA GLU A 78 -7.70 13.78 0.80
C GLU A 78 -6.98 14.89 -0.02
N GLU A 79 -6.64 16.04 0.60
CA GLU A 79 -6.06 17.18 -0.11
C GLU A 79 -4.57 17.00 -0.45
N GLU A 80 -4.15 17.44 -1.64
CA GLU A 80 -2.78 17.23 -2.15
C GLU A 80 -1.66 17.87 -1.33
N VAL A 81 -1.97 18.90 -0.55
CA VAL A 81 -1.02 19.62 0.28
C VAL A 81 -0.78 18.95 1.63
N LYS A 82 -1.64 18.00 2.04
CA LYS A 82 -1.53 17.32 3.33
C LYS A 82 -0.63 16.09 3.25
N GLY A 83 -0.06 15.72 4.39
CA GLY A 83 0.79 14.54 4.52
C GLY A 83 2.29 14.84 4.57
N LEU A 84 3.06 13.77 4.56
CA LEU A 84 4.53 13.80 4.52
C LEU A 84 5.02 14.01 3.09
N ASP A 85 6.23 14.56 2.94
CA ASP A 85 6.87 14.73 1.62
C ASP A 85 6.97 13.40 0.86
N SER A 86 7.32 12.31 1.55
CA SER A 86 7.41 10.96 0.95
C SER A 86 6.11 10.50 0.30
N ILE A 87 4.96 10.79 0.92
CA ILE A 87 3.62 10.44 0.41
C ILE A 87 3.29 11.29 -0.82
N ARG A 88 3.59 12.59 -0.77
CA ARG A 88 3.36 13.51 -1.90
C ARG A 88 4.23 13.15 -3.11
N ASP A 89 5.50 12.85 -2.89
CA ASP A 89 6.44 12.47 -3.93
C ASP A 89 6.04 11.13 -4.56
N ALA A 90 5.63 10.15 -3.74
CA ALA A 90 5.12 8.88 -4.24
C ALA A 90 3.86 9.07 -5.09
N SER A 91 2.92 9.90 -4.63
CA SER A 91 1.69 10.24 -5.36
C SER A 91 2.00 10.89 -6.72
N ALA A 92 2.96 11.82 -6.77
CA ALA A 92 3.39 12.45 -8.01
C ALA A 92 3.93 11.42 -9.01
N VAL A 93 4.72 10.45 -8.55
CA VAL A 93 5.23 9.36 -9.39
C VAL A 93 4.10 8.42 -9.83
N LEU A 94 3.22 7.99 -8.92
CA LEU A 94 2.13 7.05 -9.23
C LEU A 94 1.17 7.58 -10.31
N LYS A 95 0.89 8.89 -10.30
CA LYS A 95 0.08 9.55 -11.35
C LYS A 95 0.69 9.43 -12.75
N THR A 96 2.00 9.21 -12.86
CA THR A 96 2.70 9.07 -14.15
C THR A 96 2.74 7.63 -14.67
N ILE A 97 2.28 6.64 -13.88
CA ILE A 97 2.34 5.22 -14.23
C ILE A 97 0.97 4.77 -14.78
N PRO A 98 0.80 4.63 -16.11
CA PRO A 98 -0.50 4.35 -16.71
C PRO A 98 -1.04 2.94 -16.43
N SER A 99 -0.18 2.01 -16.00
CA SER A 99 -0.57 0.64 -15.65
C SER A 99 -1.14 0.50 -14.24
N ILE A 100 -1.17 1.58 -13.45
CA ILE A 100 -1.70 1.58 -12.09
C ILE A 100 -2.95 2.44 -12.05
N ASN A 101 -4.05 1.87 -11.57
CA ASN A 101 -5.30 2.60 -11.31
C ASN A 101 -5.18 3.38 -9.99
N TYR A 102 -4.32 4.39 -9.96
CA TYR A 102 -4.09 5.22 -8.79
C TYR A 102 -5.21 6.25 -8.61
N ILE A 103 -5.92 6.17 -7.48
CA ILE A 103 -7.10 7.01 -7.19
C ILE A 103 -6.80 8.16 -6.21
N GLY A 104 -5.55 8.32 -5.78
CA GLY A 104 -5.14 9.39 -4.88
C GLY A 104 -5.01 8.94 -3.43
N TYR A 105 -5.43 9.82 -2.52
CA TYR A 105 -5.30 9.61 -1.07
C TYR A 105 -6.60 9.07 -0.45
N LEU A 106 -6.46 8.35 0.65
CA LEU A 106 -7.55 8.02 1.55
C LEU A 106 -7.13 8.21 3.01
N GLU A 107 -8.11 8.50 3.86
CA GLU A 107 -7.94 8.54 5.31
C GLU A 107 -8.18 7.16 5.96
N ALA A 108 -7.66 6.97 7.18
CA ALA A 108 -7.73 5.68 7.87
C ALA A 108 -9.17 5.22 8.16
N ASN A 109 -10.08 6.14 8.46
CA ASN A 109 -11.50 5.86 8.69
C ASN A 109 -12.21 5.32 7.43
N GLU A 110 -11.60 5.48 6.25
CA GLU A 110 -12.15 5.04 4.98
C GLU A 110 -11.72 3.64 4.58
N LEU A 111 -10.75 3.05 5.28
CA LEU A 111 -10.16 1.74 4.97
C LEU A 111 -11.21 0.65 4.73
N LEU A 112 -12.26 0.60 5.56
CA LEU A 112 -13.29 -0.45 5.49
C LEU A 112 -14.50 -0.04 4.64
N THR A 113 -14.48 1.10 3.95
CA THR A 113 -15.63 1.59 3.17
C THR A 113 -15.74 0.94 1.78
N GLY A 114 -14.65 0.35 1.28
CA GLY A 114 -14.55 -0.17 -0.10
C GLY A 114 -14.25 0.90 -1.15
N LYS A 115 -13.75 2.08 -0.73
CA LYS A 115 -13.26 3.13 -1.64
C LYS A 115 -12.00 2.72 -2.42
N THR A 116 -11.18 1.83 -1.88
CA THR A 116 -9.97 1.31 -2.52
C THR A 116 -9.88 -0.21 -2.42
N ASP A 117 -9.17 -0.81 -3.38
CA ASP A 117 -8.87 -2.24 -3.42
C ASP A 117 -7.45 -2.52 -2.89
N VAL A 118 -6.57 -1.52 -2.97
CA VAL A 118 -5.21 -1.52 -2.40
C VAL A 118 -4.99 -0.22 -1.62
N LEU A 119 -4.61 -0.31 -0.35
CA LEU A 119 -4.20 0.83 0.47
C LEU A 119 -2.72 0.70 0.87
N VAL A 120 -1.94 1.72 0.52
CA VAL A 120 -0.49 1.75 0.76
C VAL A 120 -0.09 2.78 1.80
N CYS A 121 0.77 2.40 2.73
CA CYS A 121 1.27 3.20 3.85
C CYS A 121 2.65 2.73 4.30
N ASP A 122 3.32 3.51 5.15
CA ASP A 122 4.48 3.04 5.90
C ASP A 122 4.06 2.05 6.99
N GLY A 123 5.00 1.22 7.44
CA GLY A 123 4.70 0.15 8.37
C GLY A 123 4.38 0.61 9.79
N PHE A 124 4.78 1.82 10.22
CA PHE A 124 4.32 2.35 11.49
C PHE A 124 2.83 2.71 11.43
N THR A 125 2.45 3.54 10.45
CA THR A 125 1.06 3.96 10.24
C THR A 125 0.17 2.76 9.98
N GLY A 126 0.57 1.85 9.07
CA GLY A 126 -0.23 0.66 8.75
C GLY A 126 -0.42 -0.29 9.92
N ASN A 127 0.57 -0.45 10.80
CA ASN A 127 0.41 -1.28 12.00
C ASN A 127 -0.58 -0.67 12.99
N VAL A 128 -0.55 0.65 13.17
CA VAL A 128 -1.51 1.38 14.01
C VAL A 128 -2.92 1.28 13.43
N THR A 129 -3.07 1.54 12.13
CA THR A 129 -4.34 1.46 11.41
C THR A 129 -4.96 0.06 11.48
N LEU A 130 -4.16 -1.00 11.37
CA LEU A 130 -4.66 -2.38 11.43
C LEU A 130 -5.18 -2.78 12.82
N LYS A 131 -4.60 -2.23 13.89
CA LYS A 131 -4.89 -2.62 15.27
C LYS A 131 -6.00 -1.79 15.92
N THR A 132 -6.53 -0.79 15.22
CA THR A 132 -7.54 0.14 15.72
C THR A 132 -8.87 -0.12 15.03
#